data_AF-A0A3A9S9T5-F1
#
_entry.id   AF-A0A3A9S9T5-F1
#
_cell.length_a   1.000
_cell.length_b   1.000
_cell.length_c   1.000
_cell.angle_alpha   90.00
_cell.angle_beta   90.00
_cell.angle_gamma   90.00
#
_symmetry.space_group_name_H-M   'P 1'
#
loop_
_entity.id
_entity.type
_entity.pdbx_description
1 polymer ?
#
loop_
_entity_poly.entity_id
_entity_poly.type
_entity_poly.pdbx_seq_one_letter_code
_entity_poly.pdbx_strand_id
1 'polypeptide(L)'
;MKKYKIAAILMIIHGGFMEILCSLMMIPAMLSGAGESSFVGFNLEYFRENLNLMIVAGVIFGVLRVIGAVGLLKNRMWGLALSVIISSITLALMMFLLPAGIVDGILAGGALVLMLMQYFGNSSASK
;
A
#
# COMPACT_ATOMS: atom_id res chain seq x y z
N MET A 1 -3.12 16.18 18.20
CA MET A 1 -3.13 14.71 18.13
C MET A 1 -4.13 14.10 17.12
N LYS A 2 -5.04 14.86 16.49
CA LYS A 2 -6.07 14.32 15.56
C LYS A 2 -5.74 14.43 14.06
N LYS A 3 -4.69 15.15 13.67
CA LYS A 3 -4.54 15.68 12.30
C LYS A 3 -4.31 14.62 11.21
N TYR A 4 -3.64 13.50 11.51
CA TYR A 4 -3.29 12.47 10.51
C TYR A 4 -3.89 11.07 10.78
N LYS A 5 -4.79 10.95 11.77
CA LYS A 5 -5.30 9.64 12.21
C LYS A 5 -5.99 8.85 11.10
N ILE A 6 -6.83 9.52 10.30
CA ILE A 6 -7.61 8.86 9.25
C ILE A 6 -6.69 8.35 8.13
N ALA A 7 -5.74 9.18 7.68
CA ALA A 7 -4.76 8.79 6.67
C ALA A 7 -3.88 7.62 7.17
N ALA A 8 -3.44 7.68 8.42
CA ALA A 8 -2.64 6.60 9.01
C ALA A 8 -3.42 5.28 9.15
N ILE A 9 -4.70 5.33 9.56
CA ILE A 9 -5.54 4.13 9.65
C ILE A 9 -5.73 3.52 8.25
N LEU A 10 -6.01 4.34 7.24
CA LEU A 10 -6.16 3.87 5.87
C LEU A 10 -4.88 3.20 5.36
N MET A 11 -3.71 3.78 5.67
CA MET A 11 -2.42 3.18 5.34
C MET A 11 -2.12 1.88 6.08
N ILE A 12 -2.55 1.73 7.33
CA ILE A 12 -2.42 0.47 8.09
C ILE A 12 -3.32 -0.60 7.48
N ILE A 13 -4.55 -0.25 7.09
CA ILE A 13 -5.45 -1.19 6.41
C ILE A 13 -4.86 -1.61 5.07
N HIS A 14 -4.38 -0.65 4.27
CA HIS A 14 -3.78 -0.93 2.97
C HIS A 14 -2.49 -1.74 3.10
N GLY A 15 -1.50 -1.25 3.85
CA GLY A 15 -0.20 -1.93 3.97
C GLY A 15 -0.21 -3.18 4.83
N GLY A 16 -0.93 -3.16 5.94
CA GLY A 16 -0.97 -4.28 6.88
C GLY A 16 -1.96 -5.37 6.45
N PHE A 17 -3.18 -4.99 6.08
CA PHE A 17 -4.25 -5.94 5.83
C PHE A 17 -4.34 -6.37 4.36
N MET A 18 -4.05 -5.49 3.41
CA MET A 18 -4.08 -5.87 1.99
C MET A 18 -2.73 -6.39 1.52
N GLU A 19 -1.62 -5.70 1.79
CA GLU A 19 -0.32 -6.12 1.24
C GLU A 19 0.32 -7.25 2.07
N ILE A 20 0.52 -7.08 3.38
CA ILE A 20 1.18 -8.11 4.22
C ILE A 20 0.32 -9.37 4.39
N LEU A 21 -0.95 -9.22 4.78
CA LEU A 21 -1.80 -10.39 5.04
C LEU A 21 -2.08 -11.18 3.77
N CYS A 22 -2.31 -10.53 2.62
CA CYS A 22 -2.52 -11.22 1.35
C CYS A 22 -1.25 -11.98 0.93
N SER A 23 -0.07 -11.34 1.01
CA SER A 23 1.21 -12.01 0.77
C SER A 23 1.43 -13.22 1.68
N LEU A 24 1.04 -13.15 2.96
CA LEU A 24 1.15 -14.28 3.89
C LEU A 24 0.16 -15.41 3.57
N MET A 25 -1.06 -15.08 3.15
CA MET A 25 -2.08 -16.08 2.76
C MET A 25 -1.73 -16.79 1.45
N MET A 26 -0.91 -16.17 0.59
CA MET A 26 -0.41 -16.82 -0.63
C MET A 26 0.62 -17.92 -0.33
N ILE A 27 1.35 -17.87 0.78
CA ILE A 27 2.40 -18.86 1.11
C ILE A 27 1.79 -20.27 1.33
N PRO A 28 0.76 -20.47 2.18
CA PRO A 28 0.09 -21.77 2.30
C PRO A 28 -0.55 -22.25 1.00
N ALA A 29 -1.14 -21.34 0.22
CA ALA A 29 -1.75 -21.67 -1.07
C ALA A 29 -0.72 -22.27 -2.04
N MET A 30 0.47 -21.68 -2.12
CA MET A 30 1.58 -22.22 -2.91
C MET A 30 2.09 -23.57 -2.40
N LEU A 31 2.18 -23.77 -1.08
CA LEU A 31 2.60 -25.04 -0.48
C LEU A 31 1.58 -26.17 -0.68
N SER A 32 0.29 -25.85 -0.78
CA SER A 32 -0.79 -26.81 -1.02
C SER A 32 -0.90 -27.27 -2.48
N GLY A 33 -0.06 -26.75 -3.38
CA GLY A 33 -0.11 -27.07 -4.81
C GLY A 33 -1.31 -26.47 -5.53
N ALA A 34 -1.97 -25.46 -4.94
CA ALA A 34 -2.96 -24.65 -5.67
C ALA A 34 -2.23 -23.96 -6.84
N GLY A 35 -2.46 -24.47 -8.06
CA GLY A 35 -1.72 -24.08 -9.25
C GLY A 35 -1.80 -22.58 -9.53
N GLU A 36 -0.79 -22.06 -10.23
CA GLU A 36 -0.62 -20.66 -10.65
C GLU A 36 -1.85 -20.09 -11.41
N SER A 37 -2.69 -20.96 -11.96
CA SER A 37 -3.96 -20.65 -12.60
C SER A 37 -5.07 -20.17 -11.65
N SER A 38 -4.92 -20.40 -10.34
CA SER A 38 -5.90 -19.98 -9.31
C SER A 38 -5.79 -18.48 -8.99
N PHE A 39 -4.66 -17.85 -9.32
CA PHE A 39 -4.43 -16.42 -9.11
C PHE A 39 -4.91 -15.61 -10.33
N VAL A 40 -6.23 -15.45 -10.44
CA VAL A 40 -6.94 -14.80 -11.57
C VAL A 40 -6.75 -13.26 -11.63
N GLY A 41 -5.91 -12.68 -10.78
CA GLY A 41 -5.78 -11.23 -10.60
C GLY A 41 -4.61 -10.53 -11.30
N PHE A 42 -3.75 -11.23 -12.04
CA PHE A 42 -2.55 -10.63 -12.65
C PHE A 42 -2.56 -10.77 -14.18
N ASN A 43 -2.48 -9.63 -14.88
CA ASN A 43 -2.39 -9.56 -16.34
C ASN A 43 -0.97 -9.80 -16.90
N LEU A 44 0.06 -9.69 -16.05
CA LEU A 44 1.46 -9.89 -16.45
C LEU A 44 1.88 -11.33 -16.15
N GLU A 45 2.14 -12.10 -17.21
CA GLU A 45 2.72 -13.45 -17.18
C GLU A 45 3.92 -13.53 -16.22
N TYR A 46 4.78 -12.50 -16.24
CA TYR A 46 5.96 -12.38 -15.40
C TYR A 46 5.68 -12.52 -13.89
N PHE A 47 4.56 -11.98 -13.38
CA PHE A 47 4.22 -12.08 -11.96
C PHE A 47 3.60 -13.43 -11.59
N ARG A 48 2.97 -14.13 -12.55
CA ARG A 48 2.49 -15.50 -12.35
C ARG A 48 3.65 -16.50 -12.29
N GLU A 49 4.64 -16.33 -13.16
CA GLU A 49 5.84 -17.17 -13.19
C GLU A 49 6.79 -16.86 -12.01
N ASN A 50 6.67 -15.67 -11.40
CA ASN A 50 7.53 -15.22 -10.30
C ASN A 50 6.73 -14.83 -9.04
N LEU A 51 5.73 -15.63 -8.66
CA LEU A 51 4.89 -15.38 -7.47
C LEU A 51 5.70 -15.16 -6.18
N ASN A 52 6.83 -15.86 -6.02
CA ASN A 52 7.72 -15.66 -4.88
C ASN A 52 8.28 -14.23 -4.80
N LEU A 53 8.70 -13.66 -5.94
CA LEU A 53 9.21 -12.28 -5.98
C LEU A 53 8.10 -11.27 -5.70
N MET A 54 6.88 -11.56 -6.16
CA MET A 54 5.71 -10.73 -5.90
C MET A 54 5.33 -10.71 -4.42
N ILE A 55 5.32 -11.87 -3.74
CA ILE A 55 5.06 -11.97 -2.30
C ILE A 55 6.09 -11.15 -1.51
N VAL A 56 7.38 -11.30 -1.84
CA VAL A 56 8.47 -10.54 -1.20
C VAL A 56 8.29 -9.04 -1.41
N ALA A 57 8.01 -8.61 -2.63
CA ALA A 57 7.76 -7.20 -2.93
C ALA A 57 6.55 -6.66 -2.15
N GLY A 58 5.44 -7.40 -2.12
CA GLY A 58 4.23 -7.03 -1.36
C GLY A 58 4.49 -6.87 0.14
N VAL A 59 5.27 -7.78 0.74
CA VAL A 59 5.68 -7.65 2.15
C VAL A 59 6.54 -6.40 2.37
N ILE A 60 7.50 -6.13 1.48
CA ILE A 60 8.36 -4.93 1.59
C ILE A 60 7.52 -3.65 1.52
N PHE A 61 6.65 -3.52 0.51
CA PHE A 61 5.77 -2.36 0.36
C PHE A 61 4.83 -2.20 1.55
N GLY A 62 4.21 -3.29 2.00
CA GLY A 62 3.33 -3.27 3.16
C GLY A 62 4.04 -2.85 4.45
N VAL A 63 5.24 -3.36 4.71
CA VAL A 63 6.04 -2.98 5.89
C VAL A 63 6.44 -1.50 5.83
N LEU A 64 6.93 -1.02 4.68
CA LEU A 64 7.28 0.40 4.52
C LEU A 64 6.07 1.30 4.71
N ARG A 65 4.90 0.87 4.24
CA ARG A 65 3.62 1.59 4.38
C ARG A 65 3.17 1.64 5.85
N VAL A 66 3.28 0.54 6.61
CA VAL A 66 2.99 0.52 8.05
C VAL A 66 3.98 1.41 8.82
N ILE A 67 5.27 1.38 8.49
CA ILE A 67 6.28 2.27 9.09
C ILE A 67 5.95 3.74 8.81
N GLY A 68 5.57 4.07 7.58
CA GLY A 68 5.10 5.40 7.18
C GLY A 68 3.88 5.84 8.00
N ALA A 69 2.90 4.95 8.18
CA ALA A 69 1.72 5.20 9.00
C ALA A 69 2.05 5.45 10.48
N VAL A 70 2.99 4.68 11.07
CA VAL A 70 3.49 4.92 12.44
C VAL A 70 4.19 6.28 12.54
N GLY A 71 4.97 6.66 11.53
CA GLY A 71 5.56 7.98 11.43
C GLY A 71 4.52 9.11 11.37
N LEU A 72 3.44 8.90 10.60
CA LEU A 72 2.27 9.79 10.53
C LEU A 72 1.57 9.93 11.89
N LEU A 73 1.34 8.82 12.60
CA LEU A 73 0.70 8.81 13.93
C LEU A 73 1.53 9.56 14.97
N LYS A 74 2.87 9.46 14.88
CA LYS A 74 3.80 10.22 15.71
C LYS A 74 3.99 11.67 15.24
N ASN A 75 3.25 12.11 14.21
CA ASN A 75 3.30 13.45 13.65
C ASN A 75 4.73 13.87 13.23
N ARG A 76 5.51 12.92 12.71
CA ARG A 76 6.87 13.16 12.25
C ARG A 76 6.89 13.41 10.74
N MET A 77 7.62 14.45 10.32
CA MET A 77 7.74 14.82 8.90
C MET A 77 8.29 13.70 8.01
N TRP A 78 9.20 12.87 8.54
CA TRP A 78 9.74 11.71 7.80
C TRP A 78 8.65 10.67 7.49
N GLY A 79 7.66 10.52 8.36
CA GLY A 79 6.55 9.59 8.14
C GLY A 79 5.66 10.04 7.00
N LEU A 80 5.41 11.35 6.91
CA LEU A 80 4.65 11.95 5.81
C LEU A 80 5.39 11.82 4.48
N ALA A 81 6.69 12.13 4.46
CA ALA A 81 7.50 11.98 3.25
C ALA A 81 7.53 10.52 2.77
N LEU A 82 7.80 9.57 3.66
CA LEU A 82 7.83 8.14 3.31
C LEU A 82 6.47 7.67 2.76
N SER A 83 5.37 8.09 3.39
CA SER A 83 4.02 7.71 3.00
C SER A 83 3.60 8.29 1.65
N VAL A 84 3.98 9.54 1.36
CA VAL A 84 3.76 10.17 0.05
C VAL A 84 4.54 9.45 -1.04
N ILE A 85 5.83 9.16 -0.80
CA ILE A 85 6.68 8.45 -1.77
C ILE A 85 6.08 7.07 -2.09
N ILE A 86 5.75 6.28 -1.06
CA ILE A 86 5.19 4.94 -1.26
C ILE A 86 3.83 4.98 -1.97
N SER A 87 2.96 5.94 -1.64
CA SER A 87 1.67 6.06 -2.30
C SER A 87 1.80 6.45 -3.78
N SER A 88 2.73 7.35 -4.10
CA SER A 88 3.03 7.72 -5.50
C SER A 88 3.60 6.54 -6.30
N ILE A 89 4.50 5.76 -5.70
CA ILE A 89 5.06 4.55 -6.34
C ILE A 89 3.93 3.54 -6.61
N THR A 90 3.04 3.29 -5.64
CA THR A 90 1.91 2.37 -5.84
C THR A 90 0.95 2.85 -6.94
N LEU A 91 0.68 4.16 -7.03
CA LEU A 91 -0.11 4.73 -8.13
C LEU A 91 0.59 4.59 -9.48
N ALA A 92 1.92 4.67 -9.53
CA ALA A 92 2.66 4.44 -10.77
C ALA A 92 2.64 2.95 -11.17
N LEU A 93 2.72 2.05 -10.19
CA LEU A 93 2.76 0.61 -10.40
C LEU A 93 1.39 -0.03 -10.70
N MET A 94 0.28 0.65 -10.37
CA MET A 94 -1.08 0.10 -10.53
C MET A 94 -1.42 -0.34 -11.96
N MET A 95 -0.83 0.31 -12.97
CA MET A 95 -1.06 -0.02 -14.38
C MET A 95 -0.52 -1.42 -14.74
N PHE A 96 0.47 -1.92 -13.99
CA PHE A 96 1.09 -3.23 -14.20
C PHE A 96 0.38 -4.37 -13.45
N LEU A 97 -0.54 -4.08 -12.55
CA LEU A 97 -1.14 -5.07 -11.64
C LEU A 97 -2.65 -5.26 -11.85
N LEU A 98 -3.21 -4.85 -12.99
CA LEU A 98 -4.65 -4.96 -13.26
C LEU A 98 -5.11 -6.44 -13.25
N PRO A 99 -6.23 -6.78 -12.57
CA PRO A 99 -7.22 -5.91 -11.90
C PRO A 99 -6.87 -5.47 -10.47
N ALA A 100 -5.97 -6.16 -9.77
CA ALA A 100 -5.60 -5.88 -8.36
C ALA A 100 -5.12 -4.44 -8.14
N GLY A 101 -4.42 -3.88 -9.14
CA GLY A 101 -3.92 -2.51 -9.11
C GLY A 101 -4.99 -1.43 -8.97
N ILE A 102 -6.25 -1.66 -9.36
CA ILE A 102 -7.32 -0.67 -9.18
C ILE A 102 -7.60 -0.44 -7.68
N VAL A 103 -7.67 -1.52 -6.91
CA VAL A 103 -7.93 -1.46 -5.46
C VAL A 103 -6.77 -0.75 -4.77
N ASP A 104 -5.55 -1.10 -5.13
CA ASP A 104 -4.35 -0.43 -4.61
C ASP A 104 -4.29 1.05 -4.98
N GLY A 105 -4.69 1.40 -6.21
CA GLY A 105 -4.74 2.78 -6.68
C GLY A 105 -5.76 3.63 -5.94
N ILE A 106 -6.96 3.09 -5.68
CA ILE A 106 -8.00 3.80 -4.91
C ILE A 106 -7.53 4.02 -3.46
N LEU A 107 -6.96 3.01 -2.82
CA LEU A 107 -6.49 3.10 -1.43
C LEU A 107 -5.27 4.03 -1.30
N ALA A 108 -4.26 3.88 -2.16
CA ALA A 108 -3.08 4.73 -2.18
C ALA A 108 -3.43 6.18 -2.56
N GLY A 109 -4.27 6.37 -3.56
CA GLY A 109 -4.75 7.69 -3.99
C GLY A 109 -5.56 8.38 -2.90
N GLY A 110 -6.49 7.66 -2.27
CA GLY A 110 -7.26 8.17 -1.13
C GLY A 110 -6.37 8.57 0.05
N ALA A 111 -5.40 7.71 0.41
CA ALA A 111 -4.44 8.03 1.46
C ALA A 111 -3.60 9.27 1.12
N LEU A 112 -3.12 9.37 -0.12
CA LEU A 112 -2.32 10.49 -0.59
C LEU A 112 -3.10 11.81 -0.52
N VAL A 113 -4.34 11.83 -1.03
CA VAL A 113 -5.21 13.02 -0.98
C VAL A 113 -5.46 13.45 0.47
N LEU A 114 -5.78 12.50 1.36
CA LEU A 114 -6.01 12.81 2.78
C LEU A 114 -4.76 13.39 3.45
N MET A 115 -3.57 12.84 3.16
CA MET A 115 -2.30 13.36 3.68
C MET A 115 -2.03 14.78 3.18
N LEU A 116 -2.18 15.03 1.88
CA LEU A 116 -1.94 16.34 1.27
C LEU A 116 -2.96 17.38 1.76
N MET A 117 -4.23 17.01 1.87
CA MET A 117 -5.29 17.89 2.39
C MET A 117 -5.03 18.26 3.86
N GLN A 118 -4.61 17.31 4.70
CA GLN A 118 -4.31 17.56 6.11
C GLN A 118 -3.04 18.40 6.32
N TYR A 119 -2.04 18.21 5.45
CA TYR A 119 -0.77 18.95 5.48
C TYR A 119 -0.93 20.39 4.96
N PHE A 120 -1.46 20.56 3.75
CA PHE A 120 -1.58 21.88 3.11
C PHE A 120 -2.84 22.66 3.56
N GLY A 121 -3.95 21.98 3.85
CA GLY A 121 -5.17 22.63 4.31
C GLY A 121 -5.04 23.28 5.70
N ASN A 122 -4.09 22.82 6.53
CA ASN A 122 -3.74 23.51 7.79
C ASN A 122 -2.82 24.71 7.59
N SER A 123 -1.98 24.73 6.55
CA SER A 123 -1.07 25.84 6.28
C SER A 123 -1.81 27.09 5.80
N SER A 124 -3.00 26.94 5.19
CA SER A 124 -3.84 28.07 4.76
C SER A 124 -4.70 28.68 5.87
N ALA A 125 -4.95 27.98 6.99
CA ALA A 125 -5.74 28.47 8.12
C ALA A 125 -4.91 29.21 9.19
N SER A 126 -3.61 29.40 8.94
CA SER A 126 -2.65 30.09 9.83
C SER A 126 -2.14 31.41 9.24
N LYS A 127 -2.95 32.09 8.42
CA LYS A 127 -2.75 33.48 8.04
C LYS A 127 -3.90 34.33 8.56
#